data_AF-A0A0F2NV93-F1
#
_entry.id   AF-A0A0F2NV93-F1
#
_cell.length_a   1.000
_cell.length_b   1.000
_cell.length_c   1.000
_cell.angle_alpha   90.00
_cell.angle_beta   90.00
_cell.angle_gamma   90.00
#
_symmetry.space_group_name_H-M   'P 1'
#
loop_
_entity.id
_entity.type
_entity.pdbx_description
1 polymer ?
#
loop_
_entity_poly.entity_id
_entity_poly.type
_entity_poly.pdbx_seq_one_letter_code
_entity_poly.pdbx_strand_id
1 'polypeptide(L)'
;MKVKYLFTLVLTIALVFNTYATTYTSTQNGDWTNPATWTPFGVPIPGDDAIINHTVMLNTSFAYTSGSITVNATASLVQDNSSRDIWLNGASATFTNNGTTTIRNLLLSDGTFTNAGVLTFNSAANFITMDNPGGINCIDSLYNDGTINNNGVINVVTFYNNDLMNNYGTIQGLSTVVDSLWNEGDFFNFLGSTLLADSATNNGNFTNNGSIQFFQFTNSVNGIFVNDGSLSFTDMTNMGDFTNNSTLTGSNSMWNNEVFDNSSTGQITLTVSFLNADTVNNTASFNNDGSFDIGDSFYNFNTITGTSSGSFTVQDSSVNFGTMSGSFDFCDATPPATAPFVDFNFGTIAPTITYCTVSIAENIGKTNISFYPNPTKGMVFFGEKYQLEIYNAVGQQLINKYTNQVTLENYTSGIYLLIIKDQNGNVLQKDRLVKE
;
A
#
# COMPACT_ATOMS: atom_id res chain seq x y z
N MET A 1 -42.47 -66.26 47.22
CA MET A 1 -41.79 -65.30 48.12
C MET A 1 -40.28 -65.43 47.91
N LYS A 2 -39.63 -64.29 47.58
CA LYS A 2 -38.17 -64.04 47.44
C LYS A 2 -37.45 -64.61 46.21
N VAL A 3 -37.50 -63.84 45.11
CA VAL A 3 -36.43 -63.78 44.10
C VAL A 3 -35.34 -62.86 44.66
N LYS A 4 -34.11 -63.37 44.81
CA LYS A 4 -32.92 -62.58 45.15
C LYS A 4 -32.23 -62.19 43.84
N TYR A 5 -32.12 -60.89 43.61
CA TYR A 5 -31.29 -60.32 42.55
C TYR A 5 -29.81 -60.52 42.90
N LEU A 6 -29.05 -61.14 42.00
CA LEU A 6 -27.60 -61.18 42.05
C LEU A 6 -27.10 -60.00 41.21
N PHE A 7 -26.51 -59.02 41.88
CA PHE A 7 -25.86 -57.86 41.27
C PHE A 7 -24.54 -58.32 40.62
N THR A 8 -24.45 -58.26 39.30
CA THR A 8 -23.19 -58.42 38.57
C THR A 8 -22.47 -57.07 38.55
N LEU A 9 -21.37 -56.97 39.27
CA LEU A 9 -20.48 -55.81 39.28
C LEU A 9 -19.78 -55.71 37.91
N VAL A 10 -20.18 -54.74 37.08
CA VAL A 10 -19.47 -54.36 35.86
C VAL A 10 -18.25 -53.53 36.29
N LEU A 11 -17.06 -54.11 36.14
CA LEU A 11 -15.79 -53.42 36.31
C LEU A 11 -15.51 -52.60 35.05
N THR A 12 -15.92 -51.34 35.04
CA THR A 12 -15.52 -50.36 34.02
C THR A 12 -14.06 -50.00 34.25
N ILE A 13 -13.14 -50.59 33.47
CA ILE A 13 -11.78 -50.09 33.34
C ILE A 13 -11.87 -48.78 32.58
N ALA A 14 -11.80 -47.65 33.28
CA ALA A 14 -11.52 -46.36 32.68
C ALA A 14 -10.06 -46.36 32.23
N LEU A 15 -9.81 -46.66 30.96
CA LEU A 15 -8.55 -46.32 30.30
C LEU A 15 -8.49 -44.80 30.20
N VAL A 16 -7.81 -44.18 31.16
CA VAL A 16 -7.42 -42.77 31.09
C VAL A 16 -6.32 -42.70 30.02
N PHE A 17 -6.70 -42.46 28.77
CA PHE A 17 -5.73 -42.00 27.78
C PHE A 17 -5.35 -40.59 28.19
N ASN A 18 -4.21 -40.46 28.88
CA ASN A 18 -3.49 -39.19 28.88
C ASN A 18 -3.00 -39.00 27.45
N THR A 19 -3.75 -38.28 26.62
CA THR A 19 -3.26 -37.81 25.33
C THR A 19 -2.27 -36.70 25.61
N TYR A 20 -1.03 -37.08 25.91
CA TYR A 20 0.08 -36.15 25.85
C TYR A 20 0.29 -35.80 24.37
N ALA A 21 0.30 -34.51 24.05
CA ALA A 21 0.76 -34.04 22.75
C ALA A 21 2.13 -34.67 22.48
N THR A 22 2.27 -35.39 21.37
CA THR A 22 3.53 -36.02 20.99
C THR A 22 4.24 -35.10 20.00
N THR A 23 5.52 -34.84 20.23
CA THR A 23 6.33 -34.08 19.26
C THR A 23 6.90 -35.03 18.21
N TYR A 24 6.48 -34.84 16.96
CA TYR A 24 7.00 -35.50 15.77
C TYR A 24 7.96 -34.56 15.05
N THR A 25 9.14 -35.06 14.70
CA THR A 25 10.13 -34.32 13.91
C THR A 25 10.39 -35.05 12.59
N SER A 26 10.39 -34.33 11.46
CA SER A 26 10.73 -34.96 10.18
C SER A 26 12.22 -35.31 10.13
N THR A 27 12.54 -36.55 9.74
CA THR A 27 13.92 -37.08 9.68
C THR A 27 14.46 -37.25 8.27
N GLN A 28 13.58 -37.12 7.28
CA GLN A 28 13.87 -37.24 5.85
C GLN A 28 12.81 -36.50 5.04
N ASN A 29 13.07 -36.34 3.75
CA ASN A 29 12.03 -35.92 2.81
C ASN A 29 10.95 -37.01 2.70
N GLY A 30 9.70 -36.61 2.51
CA GLY A 30 8.61 -37.56 2.31
C GLY A 30 7.23 -36.96 2.50
N ASP A 31 6.22 -37.79 2.28
CA ASP A 31 4.82 -37.43 2.49
C ASP A 31 4.52 -37.24 3.97
N TRP A 32 3.64 -36.28 4.29
CA TRP A 32 3.14 -36.07 5.65
C TRP A 32 2.55 -37.35 6.24
N THR A 33 1.73 -38.07 5.46
CA THR A 33 1.03 -39.27 5.92
C THR A 33 1.90 -40.53 5.96
N ASN A 34 3.17 -40.46 5.57
CA ASN A 34 4.09 -41.59 5.67
C ASN A 34 4.71 -41.64 7.08
N PRO A 35 4.47 -42.71 7.88
CA PRO A 35 5.03 -42.81 9.23
C PRO A 35 6.56 -42.77 9.29
N ALA A 36 7.24 -43.18 8.22
CA ALA A 36 8.71 -43.16 8.13
C ALA A 36 9.29 -41.75 7.93
N THR A 37 8.48 -40.75 7.59
CA THR A 37 8.91 -39.36 7.52
C THR A 37 9.25 -38.81 8.91
N TRP A 38 8.63 -39.35 9.96
CA TRP A 38 8.63 -38.75 11.30
C TRP A 38 9.33 -39.60 12.35
N THR A 39 9.90 -38.93 13.35
CA THR A 39 10.35 -39.52 14.62
C THR A 39 9.63 -38.85 15.78
N PRO A 40 9.06 -39.59 16.76
CA PRO A 40 8.95 -41.05 16.79
C PRO A 40 8.14 -41.60 15.60
N PHE A 41 8.30 -42.89 15.30
CA PHE A 41 7.64 -43.52 14.15
C PHE A 41 6.12 -43.39 14.27
N GLY A 42 5.49 -42.72 13.31
CA GLY A 42 4.07 -42.38 13.34
C GLY A 42 3.75 -41.19 12.45
N VAL A 43 2.50 -40.75 12.45
CA VAL A 43 2.06 -39.58 11.67
C VAL A 43 1.53 -38.54 12.65
N PRO A 44 2.06 -37.30 12.64
CA PRO A 44 1.48 -36.24 13.45
C PRO A 44 0.03 -35.98 13.05
N ILE A 45 -0.85 -35.94 14.05
CA ILE A 45 -2.28 -35.64 13.93
C ILE A 45 -2.61 -34.34 14.66
N PRO A 46 -3.81 -33.74 14.46
CA PRO A 46 -4.23 -32.60 15.27
C PRO A 46 -4.16 -32.93 16.77
N GLY A 47 -3.50 -32.08 17.55
CA GLY A 47 -3.17 -32.29 18.97
C GLY A 47 -1.70 -32.61 19.25
N ASP A 48 -0.93 -32.98 18.23
CA ASP A 48 0.52 -33.21 18.31
C ASP A 48 1.33 -31.94 17.97
N ASP A 49 2.65 -32.00 18.14
CA ASP A 49 3.56 -30.98 17.61
C ASP A 49 4.35 -31.55 16.43
N ALA A 50 4.24 -30.94 15.26
CA ALA A 50 4.98 -31.32 14.05
C ALA A 50 6.12 -30.32 13.77
N ILE A 51 7.36 -30.78 13.88
CA ILE A 51 8.57 -30.02 13.55
C ILE A 51 9.12 -30.51 12.21
N ILE A 52 9.18 -29.62 11.23
CA ILE A 52 9.61 -29.93 9.86
C ILE A 52 11.01 -29.38 9.62
N ASN A 53 11.97 -30.29 9.47
CA ASN A 53 13.39 -30.02 9.17
C ASN A 53 13.81 -30.36 7.74
N HIS A 54 12.90 -30.96 6.97
CA HIS A 54 13.12 -31.53 5.64
C HIS A 54 12.03 -31.06 4.67
N THR A 55 12.09 -31.48 3.42
CA THR A 55 10.98 -31.27 2.47
C THR A 55 9.88 -32.29 2.73
N VAL A 56 8.80 -31.82 3.36
CA VAL A 56 7.59 -32.61 3.61
C VAL A 56 6.52 -32.25 2.59
N MET A 57 6.00 -33.27 1.90
CA MET A 57 4.89 -33.12 0.97
C MET A 57 3.57 -33.24 1.73
N LEU A 58 2.76 -32.18 1.70
CA LEU A 58 1.41 -32.19 2.23
C LEU A 58 0.50 -32.96 1.28
N ASN A 59 0.20 -34.22 1.59
CA ASN A 59 -0.64 -35.08 0.74
C ASN A 59 -2.06 -35.30 1.29
N THR A 60 -2.46 -34.49 2.27
CA THR A 60 -3.84 -34.38 2.79
C THR A 60 -4.07 -32.96 3.32
N SER A 61 -5.31 -32.48 3.28
CA SER A 61 -5.69 -31.22 3.94
C SER A 61 -5.86 -31.43 5.44
N PHE A 62 -5.72 -30.36 6.23
CA PHE A 62 -5.84 -30.43 7.69
C PHE A 62 -6.69 -29.32 8.28
N ALA A 63 -7.38 -29.68 9.36
CA ALA A 63 -7.86 -28.74 10.37
C ALA A 63 -7.08 -29.00 11.66
N TYR A 64 -6.29 -28.02 12.09
CA TYR A 64 -5.48 -28.10 13.31
C TYR A 64 -6.20 -27.38 14.44
N THR A 65 -6.69 -28.14 15.43
CA THR A 65 -7.49 -27.61 16.54
C THR A 65 -6.72 -27.48 17.86
N SER A 66 -5.52 -28.07 17.93
CA SER A 66 -4.56 -27.95 19.04
C SER A 66 -3.20 -28.49 18.61
N GLY A 67 -2.14 -28.15 19.34
CA GLY A 67 -0.75 -28.53 19.02
C GLY A 67 -0.07 -27.53 18.09
N SER A 68 1.02 -27.91 17.43
CA SER A 68 1.76 -27.00 16.55
C SER A 68 2.23 -27.60 15.23
N ILE A 69 2.36 -26.75 14.21
CA ILE A 69 3.14 -27.01 13.00
C ILE A 69 4.26 -25.97 12.93
N THR A 70 5.51 -26.43 12.90
CA THR A 70 6.69 -25.56 12.76
C THR A 70 7.49 -25.99 11.53
N VAL A 71 7.59 -25.12 10.53
CA VAL A 71 8.47 -25.28 9.37
C VAL A 71 9.76 -24.51 9.63
N ASN A 72 10.89 -25.19 9.81
CA ASN A 72 12.17 -24.53 10.05
C ASN A 72 12.76 -23.89 8.79
N ALA A 73 13.69 -22.95 8.98
CA ALA A 73 14.14 -22.01 7.93
C ALA A 73 14.65 -22.67 6.63
N THR A 74 15.24 -23.85 6.71
CA THR A 74 15.77 -24.60 5.56
C THR A 74 14.82 -25.70 5.07
N ALA A 75 13.62 -25.78 5.63
CA ALA A 75 12.67 -26.85 5.40
C ALA A 75 11.47 -26.35 4.59
N SER A 76 10.63 -27.29 4.14
CA SER A 76 9.44 -26.91 3.37
C SER A 76 8.26 -27.82 3.63
N LEU A 77 7.06 -27.22 3.67
CA LEU A 77 5.77 -27.90 3.67
C LEU A 77 5.02 -27.55 2.38
N VAL A 78 5.00 -28.47 1.42
CA VAL A 78 4.51 -28.17 0.05
C VAL A 78 3.43 -29.15 -0.34
N GLN A 79 2.29 -28.66 -0.82
CA GLN A 79 1.23 -29.50 -1.37
C GLN A 79 1.71 -30.45 -2.46
N ASP A 80 1.09 -31.62 -2.56
CA ASP A 80 1.30 -32.55 -3.67
C ASP A 80 0.65 -32.05 -4.97
N ASN A 81 0.52 -32.93 -5.98
CA ASN A 81 -0.09 -32.59 -7.27
C ASN A 81 -1.59 -32.24 -7.16
N SER A 82 -2.21 -32.46 -6.00
CA SER A 82 -3.58 -32.05 -5.74
C SER A 82 -3.56 -30.81 -4.84
N SER A 83 -4.63 -30.03 -4.91
CA SER A 83 -4.71 -28.85 -4.06
C SER A 83 -4.95 -29.20 -2.59
N ARG A 84 -4.22 -28.54 -1.67
CA ARG A 84 -4.27 -28.85 -0.23
C ARG A 84 -4.54 -27.62 0.61
N ASP A 85 -5.38 -27.78 1.61
CA ASP A 85 -5.82 -26.66 2.47
C ASP A 85 -5.36 -26.87 3.91
N ILE A 86 -5.15 -25.75 4.60
CA ILE A 86 -4.89 -25.73 6.03
C ILE A 86 -5.93 -24.83 6.70
N TRP A 87 -6.54 -25.34 7.76
CA TRP A 87 -7.42 -24.59 8.66
C TRP A 87 -6.83 -24.62 10.08
N LEU A 88 -6.48 -23.45 10.62
CA LEU A 88 -6.12 -23.28 12.02
C LEU A 88 -7.38 -22.92 12.81
N ASN A 89 -7.80 -23.78 13.73
CA ASN A 89 -9.11 -23.71 14.39
C ASN A 89 -9.07 -24.16 15.86
N GLY A 90 -8.15 -23.59 16.64
CA GLY A 90 -8.28 -23.71 18.09
C GLY A 90 -7.26 -22.87 18.83
N ALA A 91 -7.67 -22.38 20.01
CA ALA A 91 -6.91 -21.41 20.79
C ALA A 91 -5.48 -21.85 21.16
N SER A 92 -5.22 -23.16 21.22
CA SER A 92 -3.88 -23.72 21.47
C SER A 92 -3.18 -24.25 20.21
N ALA A 93 -3.77 -24.07 19.04
CA ALA A 93 -3.16 -24.43 17.77
C ALA A 93 -2.18 -23.33 17.33
N THR A 94 -0.97 -23.73 16.92
CA THR A 94 0.05 -22.80 16.45
C THR A 94 0.57 -23.21 15.07
N PHE A 95 0.73 -22.23 14.18
CA PHE A 95 1.41 -22.44 12.90
C PHE A 95 2.55 -21.44 12.74
N THR A 96 3.78 -21.95 12.66
CA THR A 96 4.99 -21.14 12.50
C THR A 96 5.72 -21.54 11.23
N ASN A 97 5.77 -20.65 10.24
CA ASN A 97 6.55 -20.85 9.03
C ASN A 97 7.81 -19.98 9.03
N ASN A 98 8.97 -20.60 9.23
CA ASN A 98 10.28 -19.97 9.04
C ASN A 98 10.90 -20.34 7.68
N GLY A 99 10.44 -21.42 7.04
CA GLY A 99 10.94 -21.92 5.76
C GLY A 99 9.97 -21.63 4.62
N THR A 100 9.72 -22.63 3.76
CA THR A 100 8.79 -22.49 2.63
C THR A 100 7.51 -23.28 2.87
N THR A 101 6.35 -22.62 2.79
CA THR A 101 5.05 -23.28 2.80
C THR A 101 4.30 -22.97 1.51
N THR A 102 3.77 -23.98 0.84
CA THR A 102 2.94 -23.83 -0.36
C THR A 102 1.69 -24.68 -0.24
N ILE A 103 0.52 -24.04 -0.23
CA ILE A 103 -0.80 -24.65 -0.10
C ILE A 103 -1.78 -24.00 -1.07
N ARG A 104 -3.00 -24.51 -1.18
CA ARG A 104 -4.09 -23.86 -1.94
C ARG A 104 -4.78 -22.82 -1.07
N ASN A 105 -5.46 -23.22 -0.01
CA ASN A 105 -6.20 -22.27 0.84
C ASN A 105 -5.74 -22.30 2.29
N LEU A 106 -5.76 -21.14 2.92
CA LEU A 106 -5.49 -20.95 4.34
C LEU A 106 -6.71 -20.34 5.04
N LEU A 107 -7.19 -20.98 6.10
CA LEU A 107 -8.21 -20.41 6.97
C LEU A 107 -7.65 -20.29 8.38
N LEU A 108 -7.66 -19.09 8.94
CA LEU A 108 -7.21 -18.83 10.31
C LEU A 108 -8.40 -18.37 11.15
N SER A 109 -9.01 -19.30 11.88
CA SER A 109 -10.22 -19.02 12.69
C SER A 109 -9.92 -18.82 14.17
N ASP A 110 -8.89 -19.49 14.69
CA ASP A 110 -8.47 -19.40 16.09
C ASP A 110 -7.01 -19.92 16.20
N GLY A 111 -6.31 -19.55 17.25
CA GLY A 111 -4.91 -19.93 17.51
C GLY A 111 -3.88 -18.85 17.21
N THR A 112 -2.62 -19.26 17.02
CA THR A 112 -1.49 -18.35 16.75
C THR A 112 -0.85 -18.65 15.40
N PHE A 113 -0.59 -17.62 14.61
CA PHE A 113 0.01 -17.75 13.28
C PHE A 113 1.18 -16.79 13.09
N THR A 114 2.31 -17.30 12.59
CA THR A 114 3.46 -16.49 12.22
C THR A 114 4.11 -16.98 10.92
N ASN A 115 4.38 -16.07 10.00
CA ASN A 115 5.12 -16.32 8.77
C ASN A 115 6.39 -15.46 8.69
N ALA A 116 7.53 -16.04 9.05
CA ALA A 116 8.87 -15.44 8.88
C ALA A 116 9.60 -15.92 7.63
N GLY A 117 9.11 -17.00 7.00
CA GLY A 117 9.64 -17.55 5.76
C GLY A 117 8.87 -17.07 4.52
N VAL A 118 8.71 -17.96 3.54
CA VAL A 118 7.89 -17.73 2.34
C VAL A 118 6.63 -18.58 2.41
N LEU A 119 5.48 -17.96 2.28
CA LEU A 119 4.19 -18.62 2.25
C LEU A 119 3.48 -18.32 0.93
N THR A 120 3.07 -19.36 0.22
CA THR A 120 2.30 -19.24 -1.02
C THR A 120 0.95 -19.93 -0.87
N PHE A 121 -0.13 -19.21 -1.20
CA PHE A 121 -1.49 -19.74 -1.26
C PHE A 121 -2.29 -19.06 -2.37
N ASN A 122 -3.39 -19.68 -2.80
CA ASN A 122 -4.35 -19.05 -3.70
C ASN A 122 -5.17 -18.02 -2.92
N SER A 123 -5.89 -18.48 -1.90
CA SER A 123 -6.76 -17.60 -1.12
C SER A 123 -6.63 -17.84 0.37
N ALA A 124 -6.82 -16.79 1.16
CA ALA A 124 -6.86 -16.89 2.61
C ALA A 124 -7.98 -16.06 3.24
N ALA A 125 -8.51 -16.57 4.34
CA ALA A 125 -9.38 -15.82 5.23
C ALA A 125 -8.77 -15.80 6.63
N ASN A 126 -8.57 -14.60 7.17
CA ASN A 126 -7.97 -14.36 8.48
C ASN A 126 -9.00 -13.79 9.45
N PHE A 127 -9.17 -14.43 10.60
CA PHE A 127 -10.03 -13.98 11.71
C PHE A 127 -9.24 -13.84 13.02
N ILE A 128 -7.91 -13.93 12.95
CA ILE A 128 -6.99 -13.83 14.10
C ILE A 128 -5.91 -12.79 13.83
N THR A 129 -4.90 -12.73 14.69
CA THR A 129 -3.65 -12.02 14.39
C THR A 129 -2.75 -12.87 13.49
N MET A 130 -2.45 -12.37 12.30
CA MET A 130 -1.46 -12.90 11.37
C MET A 130 -0.21 -12.02 11.41
N ASP A 131 0.88 -12.54 11.96
CA ASP A 131 2.18 -11.86 11.94
C ASP A 131 3.00 -12.30 10.72
N ASN A 132 3.33 -11.35 9.85
CA ASN A 132 4.09 -11.58 8.63
C ASN A 132 5.40 -10.77 8.59
N PRO A 133 6.47 -11.19 9.28
CA PRO A 133 7.82 -10.67 9.05
C PRO A 133 8.48 -11.20 7.77
N GLY A 134 7.94 -12.24 7.14
CA GLY A 134 8.45 -12.87 5.93
C GLY A 134 7.75 -12.43 4.64
N GLY A 135 7.61 -13.34 3.69
CA GLY A 135 6.94 -13.12 2.41
C GLY A 135 5.66 -13.93 2.27
N ILE A 136 4.59 -13.29 1.79
CA ILE A 136 3.33 -13.92 1.38
C ILE A 136 3.14 -13.71 -0.12
N ASN A 137 2.84 -14.79 -0.84
CA ASN A 137 2.38 -14.77 -2.22
C ASN A 137 0.95 -15.32 -2.27
N CYS A 138 -0.03 -14.41 -2.27
CA CYS A 138 -1.44 -14.71 -2.45
C CYS A 138 -1.80 -14.58 -3.93
N ILE A 139 -2.10 -15.72 -4.57
CA ILE A 139 -2.30 -15.77 -6.02
C ILE A 139 -3.66 -15.24 -6.46
N ASP A 140 -4.61 -15.18 -5.54
CA ASP A 140 -5.97 -14.75 -5.81
C ASP A 140 -6.41 -13.71 -4.77
N SER A 141 -6.94 -14.16 -3.62
CA SER A 141 -7.69 -13.28 -2.72
C SER A 141 -7.29 -13.43 -1.25
N LEU A 142 -7.02 -12.31 -0.59
CA LEU A 142 -6.81 -12.23 0.86
C LEU A 142 -7.97 -11.48 1.50
N TYR A 143 -8.69 -12.16 2.38
CA TYR A 143 -9.73 -11.57 3.23
C TYR A 143 -9.21 -11.45 4.67
N ASN A 144 -9.27 -10.25 5.23
CA ASN A 144 -8.92 -9.98 6.62
C ASN A 144 -10.13 -9.50 7.41
N ASP A 145 -10.44 -10.19 8.50
CA ASP A 145 -11.47 -9.89 9.49
C ASP A 145 -10.92 -10.16 10.91
N GLY A 146 -9.62 -9.94 11.05
CA GLY A 146 -8.87 -9.92 12.28
C GLY A 146 -7.75 -8.90 12.13
N THR A 147 -6.55 -9.23 12.60
CA THR A 147 -5.39 -8.35 12.47
C THR A 147 -4.35 -8.94 11.54
N ILE A 148 -3.84 -8.16 10.60
CA ILE A 148 -2.60 -8.48 9.88
C ILE A 148 -1.52 -7.48 10.28
N ASN A 149 -0.39 -7.99 10.78
CA ASN A 149 0.83 -7.23 11.01
C ASN A 149 1.84 -7.58 9.92
N ASN A 150 2.00 -6.73 8.92
CA ASN A 150 2.94 -6.95 7.83
C ASN A 150 4.24 -6.20 8.06
N ASN A 151 5.30 -6.92 8.45
CA ASN A 151 6.66 -6.39 8.56
C ASN A 151 7.54 -6.76 7.36
N GLY A 152 7.09 -7.69 6.52
CA GLY A 152 7.78 -8.13 5.30
C GLY A 152 7.03 -7.73 4.03
N VAL A 153 6.75 -8.71 3.17
CA VAL A 153 6.10 -8.46 1.86
C VAL A 153 4.82 -9.28 1.75
N ILE A 154 3.75 -8.64 1.28
CA ILE A 154 2.52 -9.29 0.82
C ILE A 154 2.36 -8.98 -0.67
N ASN A 155 2.47 -10.01 -1.50
CA ASN A 155 2.07 -9.96 -2.90
C ASN A 155 0.66 -10.54 -3.00
N VAL A 156 -0.31 -9.76 -3.46
CA VAL A 156 -1.73 -10.16 -3.52
C VAL A 156 -2.42 -9.57 -4.74
N VAL A 157 -3.35 -10.32 -5.34
CA VAL A 157 -4.16 -9.82 -6.47
C VAL A 157 -5.35 -9.02 -5.95
N THR A 158 -6.20 -9.63 -5.13
CA THR A 158 -7.34 -8.96 -4.49
C THR A 158 -7.20 -8.95 -2.98
N PHE A 159 -7.29 -7.78 -2.36
CA PHE A 159 -7.19 -7.64 -0.91
C PHE A 159 -8.43 -6.94 -0.34
N TYR A 160 -9.11 -7.63 0.58
CA TYR A 160 -10.23 -7.08 1.34
C TYR A 160 -9.87 -7.00 2.82
N ASN A 161 -9.83 -5.79 3.37
CA ASN A 161 -9.62 -5.53 4.79
C ASN A 161 -10.94 -5.11 5.46
N ASN A 162 -11.48 -5.97 6.33
CA ASN A 162 -12.70 -5.72 7.11
C ASN A 162 -12.42 -5.18 8.51
N ASP A 163 -11.24 -5.48 9.06
CA ASP A 163 -10.85 -5.12 10.44
C ASP A 163 -9.48 -4.41 10.41
N LEU A 164 -8.45 -4.92 11.08
CA LEU A 164 -7.20 -4.17 11.27
C LEU A 164 -6.07 -4.63 10.33
N MET A 165 -5.52 -3.68 9.58
CA MET A 165 -4.29 -3.85 8.81
C MET A 165 -3.19 -2.90 9.27
N ASN A 166 -2.08 -3.46 9.75
CA ASN A 166 -0.86 -2.72 10.08
C ASN A 166 0.23 -3.03 9.05
N ASN A 167 0.50 -2.11 8.13
CA ASN A 167 1.56 -2.24 7.13
C ASN A 167 2.83 -1.49 7.53
N TYR A 168 3.84 -2.22 8.00
CA TYR A 168 5.20 -1.76 8.22
C TYR A 168 6.16 -2.08 7.06
N GLY A 169 5.75 -2.99 6.16
CA GLY A 169 6.55 -3.50 5.05
C GLY A 169 6.04 -3.06 3.68
N THR A 170 5.87 -4.01 2.76
CA THR A 170 5.36 -3.75 1.40
C THR A 170 4.12 -4.58 1.10
N ILE A 171 3.12 -3.93 0.49
CA ILE A 171 1.97 -4.60 -0.11
C ILE A 171 1.91 -4.20 -1.58
N GLN A 172 1.88 -5.19 -2.46
CA GLN A 172 1.90 -4.99 -3.91
C GLN A 172 1.24 -6.16 -4.62
N GLY A 173 1.19 -6.08 -5.95
CA GLY A 173 0.73 -7.19 -6.79
C GLY A 173 1.76 -8.29 -6.96
N LEU A 174 1.32 -9.47 -7.40
CA LEU A 174 2.24 -10.53 -7.82
C LEU A 174 3.15 -10.12 -8.99
N SER A 175 2.66 -9.27 -9.90
CA SER A 175 3.44 -8.77 -11.04
C SER A 175 3.88 -7.32 -10.83
N THR A 176 2.98 -6.45 -10.35
CA THR A 176 3.22 -5.00 -10.20
C THR A 176 2.43 -4.40 -9.03
N VAL A 177 1.10 -4.39 -9.12
CA VAL A 177 0.20 -3.72 -8.17
C VAL A 177 -0.94 -4.66 -7.76
N VAL A 178 -1.51 -4.45 -6.56
CA VAL A 178 -2.74 -5.13 -6.15
C VAL A 178 -3.83 -4.74 -7.14
N ASP A 179 -4.49 -5.69 -7.79
CA ASP A 179 -5.52 -5.40 -8.79
C ASP A 179 -6.69 -4.63 -8.14
N SER A 180 -7.21 -5.18 -7.04
CA SER A 180 -8.31 -4.56 -6.29
C SER A 180 -8.06 -4.62 -4.78
N LEU A 181 -7.95 -3.44 -4.16
CA LEU A 181 -7.90 -3.25 -2.71
C LEU A 181 -9.21 -2.62 -2.24
N TRP A 182 -9.86 -3.27 -1.28
CA TRP A 182 -11.01 -2.74 -0.56
C TRP A 182 -10.69 -2.65 0.93
N ASN A 183 -10.90 -1.47 1.52
CA ASN A 183 -10.80 -1.26 2.96
C ASN A 183 -12.16 -0.87 3.54
N GLU A 184 -12.70 -1.68 4.44
CA GLU A 184 -13.87 -1.41 5.27
C GLU A 184 -13.48 -1.09 6.73
N GLY A 185 -12.36 -1.63 7.19
CA GLY A 185 -11.87 -1.46 8.57
C GLY A 185 -10.81 -0.37 8.74
N ASP A 186 -9.88 -0.60 9.65
CA ASP A 186 -8.75 0.28 9.94
C ASP A 186 -7.50 -0.15 9.16
N PHE A 187 -6.96 0.75 8.35
CA PHE A 187 -5.73 0.52 7.59
C PHE A 187 -4.66 1.55 7.94
N PHE A 188 -3.52 1.08 8.42
CA PHE A 188 -2.36 1.90 8.73
C PHE A 188 -1.18 1.56 7.82
N ASN A 189 -0.81 2.50 6.95
CA ASN A 189 0.43 2.44 6.17
C ASN A 189 1.51 3.26 6.88
N PHE A 190 2.39 2.61 7.65
CA PHE A 190 3.35 3.28 8.52
C PHE A 190 4.51 3.96 7.77
N LEU A 191 5.29 4.77 8.49
CA LEU A 191 6.48 5.42 7.94
C LEU A 191 7.48 4.38 7.39
N GLY A 192 7.92 4.57 6.16
CA GLY A 192 8.85 3.67 5.47
C GLY A 192 8.19 2.47 4.79
N SER A 193 6.88 2.26 4.98
CA SER A 193 6.14 1.21 4.29
C SER A 193 5.62 1.66 2.92
N THR A 194 5.33 0.70 2.07
CA THR A 194 4.84 0.91 0.69
C THR A 194 3.57 0.14 0.44
N LEU A 195 2.61 0.78 -0.23
CA LEU A 195 1.40 0.15 -0.73
C LEU A 195 1.16 0.54 -2.19
N LEU A 196 1.02 -0.46 -3.05
CA LEU A 196 0.75 -0.28 -4.48
C LEU A 196 -0.55 -1.00 -4.86
N ALA A 197 -1.53 -0.27 -5.40
CA ALA A 197 -2.77 -0.86 -5.91
C ALA A 197 -3.19 -0.20 -7.23
N ASP A 198 -3.82 -0.97 -8.11
CA ASP A 198 -4.49 -0.45 -9.30
C ASP A 198 -5.78 0.23 -8.88
N SER A 199 -6.77 -0.56 -8.48
CA SER A 199 -8.01 -0.02 -7.91
C SER A 199 -7.97 -0.09 -6.38
N ALA A 200 -8.09 1.06 -5.73
CA ALA A 200 -8.19 1.17 -4.28
C ALA A 200 -9.49 1.87 -3.88
N THR A 201 -10.31 1.18 -3.08
CA THR A 201 -11.51 1.74 -2.47
C THR A 201 -11.35 1.75 -0.96
N ASN A 202 -11.46 2.93 -0.36
CA ASN A 202 -11.61 3.09 1.08
C ASN A 202 -13.06 3.36 1.43
N ASN A 203 -13.63 2.62 2.37
CA ASN A 203 -14.94 2.84 2.98
C ASN A 203 -14.87 2.75 4.52
N GLY A 204 -13.67 2.59 5.08
CA GLY A 204 -13.38 2.63 6.51
C GLY A 204 -12.38 3.74 6.87
N ASN A 205 -11.54 3.50 7.86
CA ASN A 205 -10.48 4.43 8.25
C ASN A 205 -9.16 4.05 7.59
N PHE A 206 -8.51 5.02 6.95
CA PHE A 206 -7.22 4.81 6.32
C PHE A 206 -6.26 5.92 6.72
N THR A 207 -5.11 5.56 7.29
CA THR A 207 -4.03 6.51 7.59
C THR A 207 -2.76 6.13 6.84
N ASN A 208 -2.27 7.05 6.02
CA ASN A 208 -0.99 6.91 5.32
C ASN A 208 0.09 7.80 5.94
N ASN A 209 1.11 7.19 6.52
CA ASN A 209 2.37 7.83 6.92
C ASN A 209 3.55 7.42 6.01
N GLY A 210 3.34 6.46 5.12
CA GLY A 210 4.35 5.87 4.23
C GLY A 210 4.26 6.39 2.80
N SER A 211 4.47 5.50 1.84
CA SER A 211 4.31 5.76 0.41
C SER A 211 3.19 4.93 -0.18
N ILE A 212 2.30 5.59 -0.92
CA ILE A 212 1.17 4.98 -1.62
C ILE A 212 1.22 5.33 -3.09
N GLN A 213 1.01 4.33 -3.93
CA GLN A 213 0.61 4.51 -5.32
C GLN A 213 -0.70 3.79 -5.57
N PHE A 214 -1.73 4.57 -5.85
CA PHE A 214 -2.98 4.06 -6.42
C PHE A 214 -3.02 4.43 -7.90
N PHE A 215 -3.70 3.66 -8.75
CA PHE A 215 -4.02 4.16 -10.09
C PHE A 215 -5.41 4.78 -10.04
N GLN A 216 -6.43 3.99 -9.73
CA GLN A 216 -7.79 4.44 -9.50
C GLN A 216 -8.10 4.43 -8.02
N PHE A 217 -8.33 5.61 -7.44
CA PHE A 217 -8.61 5.75 -6.02
C PHE A 217 -10.03 6.29 -5.77
N THR A 218 -10.78 5.59 -4.93
CA THR A 218 -12.08 6.04 -4.43
C THR A 218 -12.08 6.06 -2.91
N ASN A 219 -12.29 7.23 -2.32
CA ASN A 219 -12.72 7.32 -0.92
C ASN A 219 -14.24 7.37 -0.90
N SER A 220 -14.88 6.35 -0.35
CA SER A 220 -16.34 6.16 -0.37
C SER A 220 -17.04 6.95 0.74
N VAL A 221 -18.36 6.91 0.75
CA VAL A 221 -19.21 7.74 1.63
C VAL A 221 -18.92 7.59 3.13
N ASN A 222 -18.51 6.41 3.58
CA ASN A 222 -18.13 6.22 4.99
C ASN A 222 -16.60 6.30 5.21
N GLY A 223 -15.84 6.54 4.14
CA GLY A 223 -14.39 6.53 4.16
C GLY A 223 -13.82 7.78 4.81
N ILE A 224 -12.97 7.57 5.81
CA ILE A 224 -12.12 8.60 6.40
C ILE A 224 -10.68 8.29 5.97
N PHE A 225 -10.06 9.21 5.24
CA PHE A 225 -8.70 9.03 4.73
C PHE A 225 -7.80 10.17 5.20
N VAL A 226 -6.68 9.84 5.84
CA VAL A 226 -5.66 10.79 6.27
C VAL A 226 -4.34 10.49 5.57
N ASN A 227 -3.83 11.46 4.82
CA ASN A 227 -2.53 11.38 4.15
C ASN A 227 -1.48 12.26 4.86
N ASP A 228 -0.69 11.66 5.73
CA ASP A 228 0.50 12.25 6.36
C ASP A 228 1.80 11.95 5.58
N GLY A 229 1.75 10.99 4.66
CA GLY A 229 2.87 10.53 3.82
C GLY A 229 2.81 11.02 2.38
N SER A 230 3.33 10.21 1.45
CA SER A 230 3.23 10.44 0.02
C SER A 230 2.11 9.59 -0.57
N LEU A 231 1.23 10.19 -1.35
CA LEU A 231 0.21 9.50 -2.13
C LEU A 231 0.27 9.98 -3.59
N SER A 232 0.36 9.04 -4.53
CA SER A 232 0.14 9.32 -5.95
C SER A 232 -1.06 8.56 -6.48
N PHE A 233 -1.80 9.17 -7.41
CA PHE A 233 -2.93 8.55 -8.11
C PHE A 233 -2.96 8.89 -9.61
N THR A 234 -3.66 8.08 -10.42
CA THR A 234 -4.08 8.49 -11.77
C THR A 234 -5.37 9.27 -11.66
N ASP A 235 -6.48 8.63 -11.29
CA ASP A 235 -7.76 9.28 -11.02
C ASP A 235 -8.14 9.14 -9.54
N MET A 236 -8.77 10.18 -9.00
CA MET A 236 -9.31 10.17 -7.64
C MET A 236 -10.75 10.66 -7.60
N THR A 237 -11.59 9.89 -6.90
CA THR A 237 -12.91 10.34 -6.47
C THR A 237 -12.98 10.34 -4.95
N ASN A 238 -13.23 11.49 -4.34
CA ASN A 238 -13.54 11.60 -2.92
C ASN A 238 -15.04 11.78 -2.73
N MET A 239 -15.68 10.81 -2.10
CA MET A 239 -17.08 10.85 -1.66
C MET A 239 -17.18 10.73 -0.15
N GLY A 240 -16.09 10.80 0.61
CA GLY A 240 -16.07 10.76 2.07
C GLY A 240 -15.27 11.92 2.65
N ASP A 241 -14.66 11.69 3.81
CA ASP A 241 -13.79 12.66 4.48
C ASP A 241 -12.33 12.39 4.12
N PHE A 242 -11.67 13.37 3.49
CA PHE A 242 -10.25 13.26 3.12
C PHE A 242 -9.44 14.40 3.71
N THR A 243 -8.35 14.08 4.40
CA THR A 243 -7.38 15.06 4.90
C THR A 243 -6.01 14.83 4.28
N ASN A 244 -5.44 15.86 3.68
CA ASN A 244 -4.06 15.88 3.19
C ASN A 244 -3.16 16.75 4.08
N ASN A 245 -2.20 16.11 4.75
CA ASN A 245 -1.19 16.78 5.57
C ASN A 245 0.19 16.85 4.91
N SER A 246 0.36 16.18 3.78
CA SER A 246 1.65 16.04 3.10
C SER A 246 1.47 16.05 1.57
N THR A 247 2.14 15.18 0.83
CA THR A 247 2.18 15.25 -0.64
C THR A 247 1.11 14.37 -1.28
N LEU A 248 0.34 14.98 -2.17
CA LEU A 248 -0.64 14.32 -3.02
C LEU A 248 -0.34 14.66 -4.49
N THR A 249 -0.17 13.65 -5.34
CA THR A 249 0.15 13.86 -6.76
C THR A 249 -0.75 13.05 -7.68
N GLY A 250 -1.56 13.72 -8.49
CA GLY A 250 -2.43 13.12 -9.49
C GLY A 250 -1.89 13.29 -10.90
N SER A 251 -1.79 12.20 -11.68
CA SER A 251 -1.47 12.26 -13.11
C SER A 251 -2.69 12.41 -14.03
N ASN A 252 -3.89 12.43 -13.46
CA ASN A 252 -5.12 12.81 -14.15
C ASN A 252 -5.97 13.71 -13.25
N SER A 253 -7.29 13.55 -13.29
CA SER A 253 -8.24 14.47 -12.66
C SER A 253 -8.63 14.00 -11.26
N MET A 254 -9.05 14.97 -10.45
CA MET A 254 -9.61 14.73 -9.13
C MET A 254 -11.04 15.24 -9.08
N TRP A 255 -11.95 14.40 -8.60
CA TRP A 255 -13.30 14.80 -8.25
C TRP A 255 -13.49 14.74 -6.73
N ASN A 256 -13.76 15.90 -6.13
CA ASN A 256 -14.27 16.01 -4.78
C ASN A 256 -15.80 16.15 -4.79
N ASN A 257 -16.47 15.21 -4.14
CA ASN A 257 -17.92 15.12 -3.99
C ASN A 257 -18.37 15.36 -2.53
N GLU A 258 -17.45 15.24 -1.57
CA GLU A 258 -17.73 15.46 -0.14
C GLU A 258 -16.66 16.37 0.49
N VAL A 259 -16.15 16.05 1.69
CA VAL A 259 -15.24 16.90 2.45
C VAL A 259 -13.80 16.57 2.11
N PHE A 260 -13.06 17.59 1.71
CA PHE A 260 -11.63 17.51 1.50
C PHE A 260 -10.93 18.65 2.22
N ASP A 261 -9.96 18.32 3.08
CA ASP A 261 -9.14 19.27 3.82
C ASP A 261 -7.67 19.13 3.41
N ASN A 262 -7.14 20.10 2.67
CA ASN A 262 -5.70 20.24 2.46
C ASN A 262 -5.14 21.17 3.54
N SER A 263 -4.37 20.64 4.47
CA SER A 263 -3.80 21.42 5.57
C SER A 263 -2.72 22.41 5.12
N SER A 264 -2.26 23.26 6.03
CA SER A 264 -1.16 24.22 5.77
C SER A 264 0.17 23.62 5.33
N THR A 265 0.41 22.33 5.61
CA THR A 265 1.60 21.60 5.13
C THR A 265 1.30 20.73 3.92
N GLY A 266 0.02 20.54 3.59
CA GLY A 266 -0.43 19.77 2.46
C GLY A 266 -0.04 20.41 1.13
N GLN A 267 0.43 19.59 0.21
CA GLN A 267 0.82 19.98 -1.14
C GLN A 267 0.11 19.06 -2.13
N ILE A 268 -0.66 19.64 -3.03
CA ILE A 268 -1.39 18.91 -4.06
C ILE A 268 -0.88 19.34 -5.44
N THR A 269 -0.60 18.37 -6.29
CA THR A 269 -0.29 18.63 -7.70
C THR A 269 -1.12 17.71 -8.57
N LEU A 270 -1.91 18.28 -9.48
CA LEU A 270 -2.62 17.56 -10.53
C LEU A 270 -2.06 17.96 -11.88
N THR A 271 -1.94 17.01 -12.80
CA THR A 271 -1.57 17.33 -14.18
C THR A 271 -2.76 17.69 -15.05
N VAL A 272 -3.99 17.38 -14.62
CA VAL A 272 -5.22 17.66 -15.36
C VAL A 272 -6.15 18.50 -14.48
N SER A 273 -7.42 18.14 -14.37
CA SER A 273 -8.47 19.03 -13.87
C SER A 273 -8.91 18.68 -12.45
N PHE A 274 -9.42 19.68 -11.76
CA PHE A 274 -10.07 19.54 -10.46
C PHE A 274 -11.56 19.86 -10.57
N LEU A 275 -12.40 18.99 -10.04
CA LEU A 275 -13.84 19.20 -9.91
C LEU A 275 -14.26 19.13 -8.45
N ASN A 276 -14.84 20.21 -7.93
CA ASN A 276 -15.53 20.25 -6.65
C ASN A 276 -17.04 20.37 -6.88
N ALA A 277 -17.76 19.24 -6.82
CA ALA A 277 -19.17 19.22 -7.14
C ALA A 277 -19.87 17.99 -6.53
N ASP A 278 -21.09 18.21 -6.03
CA ASP A 278 -22.04 17.13 -5.79
C ASP A 278 -23.39 17.52 -6.39
N THR A 279 -23.81 16.82 -7.43
CA THR A 279 -25.09 17.08 -8.10
C THR A 279 -26.30 16.45 -7.39
N VAL A 280 -26.08 15.61 -6.37
CA VAL A 280 -27.12 14.84 -5.70
C VAL A 280 -27.46 15.42 -4.34
N ASN A 281 -26.51 15.50 -3.41
CA ASN A 281 -26.75 15.99 -2.04
C ASN A 281 -26.23 17.41 -1.82
N ASN A 282 -25.43 17.94 -2.75
CA ASN A 282 -24.84 19.27 -2.70
C ASN A 282 -23.96 19.47 -1.46
N THR A 283 -23.14 18.48 -1.13
CA THR A 283 -22.29 18.44 0.08
C THR A 283 -20.80 18.73 -0.18
N ALA A 284 -20.35 18.68 -1.44
CA ALA A 284 -18.96 18.94 -1.82
C ALA A 284 -18.37 20.23 -1.19
N SER A 285 -17.32 20.05 -0.39
CA SER A 285 -16.60 21.11 0.31
C SER A 285 -15.10 20.84 0.25
N PHE A 286 -14.33 21.79 -0.27
CA PHE A 286 -12.87 21.68 -0.34
C PHE A 286 -12.22 22.85 0.40
N ASN A 287 -11.54 22.56 1.50
CA ASN A 287 -10.71 23.51 2.22
C ASN A 287 -9.26 23.38 1.76
N ASN A 288 -8.64 24.50 1.41
CA ASN A 288 -7.22 24.56 1.06
C ASN A 288 -6.48 25.58 1.90
N ASP A 289 -5.70 25.09 2.86
CA ASP A 289 -4.77 25.88 3.65
C ASP A 289 -3.31 25.72 3.20
N GLY A 290 -3.04 24.78 2.29
CA GLY A 290 -1.72 24.47 1.74
C GLY A 290 -1.53 24.96 0.31
N SER A 291 -0.79 24.20 -0.51
CA SER A 291 -0.68 24.47 -1.96
C SER A 291 -1.49 23.48 -2.78
N PHE A 292 -2.03 23.99 -3.89
CA PHE A 292 -2.71 23.17 -4.87
C PHE A 292 -2.42 23.68 -6.29
N ASP A 293 -1.55 22.97 -7.00
CA ASP A 293 -1.25 23.18 -8.41
C ASP A 293 -2.14 22.30 -9.30
N ILE A 294 -2.85 22.93 -10.23
CA ILE A 294 -3.80 22.31 -11.16
C ILE A 294 -3.30 22.55 -12.58
N GLY A 295 -2.86 21.46 -13.23
CA GLY A 295 -2.21 21.50 -14.54
C GLY A 295 -3.13 21.79 -15.73
N ASP A 296 -4.44 21.73 -15.53
CA ASP A 296 -5.47 22.08 -16.53
C ASP A 296 -6.52 22.99 -15.85
N SER A 297 -7.76 22.53 -15.73
CA SER A 297 -8.89 23.39 -15.40
C SER A 297 -9.40 23.20 -13.97
N PHE A 298 -9.88 24.28 -13.38
CA PHE A 298 -10.51 24.32 -12.05
C PHE A 298 -12.02 24.50 -12.19
N TYR A 299 -12.79 23.60 -11.59
CA TYR A 299 -14.25 23.66 -11.56
C TYR A 299 -14.78 23.62 -10.14
N ASN A 300 -15.33 24.73 -9.67
CA ASN A 300 -16.08 24.78 -8.43
C ASN A 300 -17.58 24.96 -8.66
N PHE A 301 -18.36 23.94 -8.31
CA PHE A 301 -19.82 23.99 -8.32
C PHE A 301 -20.43 24.03 -6.90
N ASN A 302 -19.60 24.02 -5.85
CA ASN A 302 -20.06 24.06 -4.47
C ASN A 302 -19.12 24.91 -3.58
N THR A 303 -18.61 24.39 -2.47
CA THR A 303 -17.92 25.21 -1.47
C THR A 303 -16.41 25.04 -1.53
N ILE A 304 -15.68 26.15 -1.65
CA ILE A 304 -14.23 26.25 -1.50
C ILE A 304 -13.92 27.19 -0.35
N THR A 305 -13.06 26.76 0.55
CA THR A 305 -12.56 27.56 1.67
C THR A 305 -11.03 27.54 1.73
N GLY A 306 -10.47 28.42 2.56
CA GLY A 306 -9.05 28.42 2.86
C GLY A 306 -8.63 29.67 3.63
N THR A 307 -7.51 29.58 4.32
CA THR A 307 -6.89 30.69 5.05
C THR A 307 -5.79 31.35 4.21
N SER A 308 -5.11 32.34 4.77
CA SER A 308 -4.03 33.06 4.08
C SER A 308 -2.76 32.25 3.80
N SER A 309 -2.67 31.00 4.26
CA SER A 309 -1.61 30.08 3.83
C SER A 309 -2.00 29.28 2.58
N GLY A 310 -3.30 29.22 2.27
CA GLY A 310 -3.84 28.51 1.12
C GLY A 310 -3.48 29.17 -0.20
N SER A 311 -3.14 28.36 -1.20
CA SER A 311 -2.90 28.82 -2.56
C SER A 311 -3.41 27.82 -3.60
N PHE A 312 -4.06 28.34 -4.64
CA PHE A 312 -4.41 27.59 -5.84
C PHE A 312 -3.65 28.17 -7.04
N THR A 313 -3.07 27.31 -7.86
CA THR A 313 -2.49 27.67 -9.16
C THR A 313 -3.22 26.91 -10.26
N VAL A 314 -3.81 27.61 -11.22
CA VAL A 314 -4.56 27.03 -12.35
C VAL A 314 -3.86 27.37 -13.66
N GLN A 315 -3.64 26.38 -14.52
CA GLN A 315 -2.91 26.57 -15.78
C GLN A 315 -3.81 26.83 -17.00
N ASP A 316 -5.04 26.32 -16.99
CA ASP A 316 -6.06 26.57 -18.03
C ASP A 316 -7.29 27.22 -17.39
N SER A 317 -8.49 26.69 -17.62
CA SER A 317 -9.71 27.45 -17.38
C SER A 317 -10.17 27.38 -15.92
N SER A 318 -10.69 28.48 -15.38
CA SER A 318 -11.28 28.52 -14.03
C SER A 318 -12.77 28.87 -14.04
N VAL A 319 -13.57 28.05 -13.37
CA VAL A 319 -15.03 28.20 -13.29
C VAL A 319 -15.48 28.14 -11.84
N ASN A 320 -16.26 29.14 -11.44
CA ASN A 320 -16.94 29.19 -10.15
C ASN A 320 -18.45 29.39 -10.32
N PHE A 321 -19.23 28.34 -10.10
CA PHE A 321 -20.69 28.39 -9.89
C PHE A 321 -21.08 28.39 -8.41
N GLY A 322 -20.15 27.99 -7.54
CA GLY A 322 -20.37 27.85 -6.11
C GLY A 322 -19.96 29.06 -5.27
N THR A 323 -19.43 28.79 -4.07
CA THR A 323 -18.90 29.80 -3.15
C THR A 323 -17.41 29.58 -2.95
N MET A 324 -16.63 30.64 -3.12
CA MET A 324 -15.24 30.73 -2.69
C MET A 324 -15.16 31.69 -1.51
N SER A 325 -14.76 31.21 -0.34
CA SER A 325 -14.70 32.03 0.88
C SER A 325 -13.39 31.85 1.65
N GLY A 326 -13.08 32.78 2.56
CA GLY A 326 -11.80 32.78 3.28
C GLY A 326 -10.81 33.80 2.69
N SER A 327 -9.52 33.54 2.82
CA SER A 327 -8.46 34.51 2.51
C SER A 327 -7.27 33.91 1.78
N PHE A 328 -7.47 32.82 1.04
CA PHE A 328 -6.44 32.16 0.25
C PHE A 328 -6.09 32.96 -1.01
N ASP A 329 -4.97 32.59 -1.62
CA ASP A 329 -4.49 33.14 -2.89
C ASP A 329 -4.98 32.28 -4.06
N PHE A 330 -5.52 32.91 -5.11
CA PHE A 330 -5.95 32.25 -6.34
C PHE A 330 -5.17 32.79 -7.53
N CYS A 331 -4.27 31.98 -8.08
CA CYS A 331 -3.45 32.30 -9.25
C CYS A 331 -4.02 31.60 -10.50
N ASP A 332 -4.70 32.34 -11.35
CA ASP A 332 -5.06 31.87 -12.70
C ASP A 332 -4.04 32.35 -13.73
N ALA A 333 -3.47 31.44 -14.51
CA ALA A 333 -2.45 31.74 -15.51
C ALA A 333 -3.02 32.23 -16.86
N THR A 334 -4.33 32.18 -17.07
CA THR A 334 -4.94 32.54 -18.36
C THR A 334 -5.15 34.04 -18.54
N PRO A 335 -4.89 34.60 -19.74
CA PRO A 335 -5.24 35.99 -20.06
C PRO A 335 -6.73 36.17 -20.40
N PRO A 336 -7.32 37.35 -20.11
CA PRO A 336 -6.70 38.52 -19.53
C PRO A 336 -6.74 38.51 -17.99
N ALA A 337 -5.63 38.89 -17.35
CA ALA A 337 -5.52 39.14 -15.91
C ALA A 337 -6.26 40.43 -15.48
N THR A 338 -7.52 40.60 -15.87
CA THR A 338 -8.40 41.69 -15.45
C THR A 338 -9.55 41.10 -14.67
N ALA A 339 -9.81 41.66 -13.48
CA ALA A 339 -10.86 41.18 -12.59
C ALA A 339 -12.23 40.99 -13.31
N PRO A 340 -12.95 39.88 -13.04
CA PRO A 340 -12.58 38.79 -12.14
C PRO A 340 -11.45 37.91 -12.73
N PHE A 341 -10.48 37.53 -11.90
CA PHE A 341 -9.37 36.62 -12.27
C PHE A 341 -9.81 35.14 -12.33
N VAL A 342 -11.12 34.91 -12.38
CA VAL A 342 -11.75 33.61 -12.61
C VAL A 342 -12.49 33.74 -13.93
N ASP A 343 -12.21 32.87 -14.91
CA ASP A 343 -12.71 33.02 -16.29
C ASP A 343 -14.24 33.11 -16.33
N PHE A 344 -14.89 32.23 -15.55
CA PHE A 344 -16.34 32.17 -15.46
C PHE A 344 -16.80 32.15 -14.02
N ASN A 345 -17.12 33.32 -13.47
CA ASN A 345 -17.74 33.43 -12.16
C ASN A 345 -19.26 33.69 -12.26
N PHE A 346 -20.04 32.66 -11.95
CA PHE A 346 -21.49 32.73 -11.73
C PHE A 346 -21.87 32.60 -10.24
N GLY A 347 -20.89 32.25 -9.40
CA GLY A 347 -21.01 32.10 -7.96
C GLY A 347 -20.60 33.33 -7.17
N THR A 348 -20.26 33.11 -5.90
CA THR A 348 -19.76 34.16 -5.00
C THR A 348 -18.28 33.96 -4.68
N ILE A 349 -17.55 35.07 -4.56
CA ILE A 349 -16.14 35.09 -4.16
C ILE A 349 -15.98 36.14 -3.06
N ALA A 350 -15.40 35.74 -1.93
CA ALA A 350 -15.13 36.64 -0.81
C ALA A 350 -14.10 37.73 -1.19
N PRO A 351 -14.26 38.98 -0.74
CA PRO A 351 -13.33 40.09 -1.06
C PRO A 351 -11.95 39.94 -0.40
N THR A 352 -11.81 38.98 0.52
CA THR A 352 -10.57 38.65 1.23
C THR A 352 -9.69 37.66 0.48
N ILE A 353 -10.20 37.02 -0.58
CA ILE A 353 -9.39 36.21 -1.49
C ILE A 353 -8.50 37.14 -2.29
N THR A 354 -7.20 36.81 -2.35
CA THR A 354 -6.25 37.58 -3.15
C THR A 354 -5.94 36.86 -4.44
N TYR A 355 -5.44 37.61 -5.41
CA TYR A 355 -5.12 37.09 -6.72
C TYR A 355 -3.68 37.42 -7.05
N CYS A 356 -3.00 36.43 -7.61
CA CYS A 356 -1.61 36.59 -8.00
C CYS A 356 -1.56 37.56 -9.16
N THR A 357 -0.73 38.61 -9.05
CA THR A 357 -0.40 39.40 -10.22
C THR A 357 0.36 38.49 -11.15
N VAL A 358 -0.25 38.10 -12.27
CA VAL A 358 0.42 37.32 -13.31
C VAL A 358 1.48 38.22 -13.93
N SER A 359 2.60 38.43 -13.24
CA SER A 359 3.86 38.60 -13.95
C SER A 359 4.04 37.28 -14.66
N ILE A 360 4.12 37.34 -15.97
CA ILE A 360 4.58 36.27 -16.85
C ILE A 360 5.96 35.82 -16.33
N ALA A 361 5.98 35.03 -15.26
CA ALA A 361 6.93 33.97 -15.17
C ALA A 361 6.39 33.01 -16.21
N GLU A 362 6.96 33.05 -17.41
CA GLU A 362 7.01 31.84 -18.20
C GLU A 362 7.42 30.74 -17.21
N ASN A 363 6.47 29.88 -16.84
CA ASN A 363 6.81 28.54 -16.43
C ASN A 363 7.44 27.91 -17.68
N ILE A 364 8.70 28.28 -17.93
CA ILE A 364 9.60 27.54 -18.80
C ILE A 364 9.54 26.15 -18.20
N GLY A 365 8.88 25.26 -18.94
CA GLY A 365 8.22 24.12 -18.35
C GLY A 365 9.13 23.26 -17.49
N LYS A 366 8.49 22.34 -16.77
CA LYS A 366 9.01 20.98 -16.70
C LYS A 366 9.28 20.51 -18.13
N THR A 367 10.42 20.89 -18.67
CA THR A 367 11.04 20.22 -19.79
C THR A 367 11.36 18.87 -19.21
N ASN A 368 10.66 17.83 -19.66
CA ASN A 368 11.10 16.46 -19.41
C ASN A 368 12.46 16.31 -20.12
N ILE A 369 13.54 16.68 -19.44
CA ILE A 369 14.89 16.59 -19.96
C ILE A 369 15.21 15.10 -20.00
N SER A 370 15.15 14.54 -21.20
CA SER A 370 15.51 13.15 -21.44
C SER A 370 17.02 12.98 -21.44
N PHE A 371 17.48 11.92 -20.79
CA PHE A 371 18.87 11.51 -20.77
C PHE A 371 18.99 10.01 -20.92
N TYR A 372 20.01 9.55 -21.64
CA TYR A 372 20.15 8.15 -22.01
C TYR A 372 21.61 7.74 -22.19
N PRO A 373 21.94 6.46 -22.00
CA PRO A 373 21.11 5.43 -21.36
C PRO A 373 20.98 5.66 -19.84
N ASN A 374 19.84 5.26 -19.26
CA ASN A 374 19.62 5.13 -17.82
C ASN A 374 18.76 3.89 -17.56
N PRO A 375 19.30 2.78 -17.01
CA PRO A 375 20.65 2.62 -16.46
C PRO A 375 21.80 2.77 -17.48
N THR A 376 22.98 3.19 -17.01
CA THR A 376 24.20 3.38 -17.83
C THR A 376 25.33 2.44 -17.42
N LYS A 377 26.19 2.05 -18.37
CA LYS A 377 27.47 1.38 -18.09
C LYS A 377 28.63 2.36 -17.87
N GLY A 378 28.37 3.66 -18.00
CA GLY A 378 29.39 4.69 -17.82
C GLY A 378 28.99 6.02 -18.46
N MET A 379 28.58 6.03 -19.73
CA MET A 379 28.31 7.28 -20.45
C MET A 379 26.82 7.61 -20.47
N VAL A 380 26.47 8.89 -20.26
CA VAL A 380 25.10 9.42 -20.31
C VAL A 380 25.08 10.68 -21.16
N PHE A 381 24.09 10.79 -22.04
CA PHE A 381 23.89 11.87 -22.99
C PHE A 381 22.61 12.64 -22.68
N PHE A 382 22.61 13.93 -23.02
CA PHE A 382 21.52 14.88 -22.87
C PHE A 382 21.26 15.55 -24.23
N GLY A 383 20.01 15.99 -24.46
CA GLY A 383 19.62 16.63 -25.72
C GLY A 383 20.39 17.92 -26.04
N GLU A 384 20.84 18.64 -25.01
CA GLU A 384 21.60 19.88 -25.10
C GLU A 384 22.53 20.06 -23.89
N LYS A 385 23.24 21.18 -23.80
CA LYS A 385 24.17 21.44 -22.68
C LYS A 385 23.42 22.00 -21.48
N TYR A 386 23.59 21.34 -20.34
CA TYR A 386 23.06 21.79 -19.06
C TYR A 386 24.16 21.89 -18.02
N GLN A 387 23.88 22.62 -16.94
CA GLN A 387 24.71 22.59 -15.75
C GLN A 387 24.33 21.35 -14.93
N LEU A 388 25.18 20.31 -14.97
CA LEU A 388 24.92 19.02 -14.36
C LEU A 388 25.67 18.90 -13.03
N GLU A 389 24.94 18.56 -11.96
CA GLU A 389 25.50 18.15 -10.68
C GLU A 389 25.13 16.69 -10.40
N ILE A 390 26.12 15.88 -10.05
CA ILE A 390 25.90 14.46 -9.70
C ILE A 390 26.44 14.19 -8.31
N TYR A 391 25.62 13.58 -7.48
CA TYR A 391 25.94 13.19 -6.11
C TYR A 391 25.86 11.67 -5.95
N ASN A 392 26.71 11.09 -5.10
CA ASN A 392 26.57 9.70 -4.70
C ASN A 392 25.44 9.52 -3.66
N ALA A 393 25.14 8.28 -3.30
CA ALA A 393 24.10 7.92 -2.34
C ALA A 393 24.30 8.51 -0.92
N VAL A 394 25.51 8.97 -0.56
CA VAL A 394 25.78 9.65 0.72
C VAL A 394 25.78 11.17 0.61
N GLY A 395 25.36 11.73 -0.54
CA GLY A 395 25.23 13.17 -0.76
C GLY A 395 26.54 13.90 -1.08
N GLN A 396 27.63 13.18 -1.36
CA GLN A 396 28.88 13.79 -1.79
C GLN A 396 28.79 14.16 -3.28
N GLN A 397 29.13 15.40 -3.61
CA GLN A 397 29.18 15.89 -4.98
C GLN A 397 30.39 15.31 -5.73
N LEU A 398 30.12 14.65 -6.86
CA LEU A 398 31.12 14.01 -7.71
C LEU A 398 31.37 14.80 -8.99
N ILE A 399 30.32 15.34 -9.60
CA ILE A 399 30.40 16.05 -10.89
C ILE A 399 29.66 17.39 -10.76
N ASN A 400 30.23 18.42 -11.37
CA ASN A 400 29.64 19.76 -11.50
C ASN A 400 30.18 20.41 -12.78
N LYS A 401 29.45 20.26 -13.90
CA LYS A 401 29.94 20.68 -15.22
C LYS A 401 28.81 21.14 -16.14
N TYR A 402 29.09 22.15 -16.95
CA TYR A 402 28.24 22.56 -18.07
C TYR A 402 28.54 21.72 -19.32
N THR A 403 27.69 20.73 -19.62
CA THR A 403 27.95 19.72 -20.66
C THR A 403 26.65 19.06 -21.13
N ASN A 404 26.66 18.45 -22.31
CA ASN A 404 25.57 17.61 -22.84
C ASN A 404 25.85 16.10 -22.67
N GLN A 405 26.95 15.75 -22.01
CA GLN A 405 27.30 14.37 -21.71
C GLN A 405 28.14 14.26 -20.44
N VAL A 406 28.00 13.15 -19.73
CA VAL A 406 28.74 12.85 -18.51
C VAL A 406 29.23 11.40 -18.53
N THR A 407 30.43 11.17 -17.99
CA THR A 407 30.98 9.83 -17.79
C THR A 407 31.07 9.51 -16.30
N LEU A 408 30.53 8.35 -15.97
CA LEU A 408 30.59 7.70 -14.68
C LEU A 408 31.56 6.50 -14.68
N GLU A 409 32.36 6.28 -15.72
CA GLU A 409 33.24 5.11 -15.86
C GLU A 409 34.12 4.86 -14.63
N ASN A 410 34.64 5.92 -14.03
CA ASN A 410 35.55 5.86 -12.86
C ASN A 410 34.84 5.79 -11.50
N TYR A 411 33.51 5.75 -11.45
CA TYR A 411 32.74 5.66 -10.20
C TYR A 411 32.13 4.26 -10.02
N THR A 412 31.77 3.89 -8.80
CA THR A 412 31.23 2.55 -8.50
C THR A 412 29.84 2.35 -9.10
N SER A 413 29.44 1.11 -9.39
CA SER A 413 28.04 0.83 -9.74
C SER A 413 27.12 1.21 -8.57
N GLY A 414 25.92 1.71 -8.86
CA GLY A 414 24.99 2.19 -7.85
C GLY A 414 24.10 3.35 -8.31
N ILE A 415 23.38 3.92 -7.35
CA ILE A 415 22.44 5.02 -7.57
C ILE A 415 23.13 6.36 -7.32
N TYR A 416 22.87 7.30 -8.22
CA TYR A 416 23.33 8.68 -8.16
C TYR A 416 22.13 9.64 -8.22
N LEU A 417 22.22 10.75 -7.50
CA LEU A 417 21.30 11.86 -7.64
C LEU A 417 21.85 12.79 -8.73
N LEU A 418 21.05 13.02 -9.77
CA LEU A 418 21.32 13.94 -10.86
C LEU A 418 20.51 15.22 -10.66
N ILE A 419 21.17 16.37 -10.64
CA ILE A 419 20.52 17.68 -10.64
C ILE A 419 20.92 18.38 -11.94
N ILE A 420 19.91 18.77 -12.72
CA ILE A 420 20.04 19.47 -14.00
C ILE A 420 19.65 20.93 -13.78
N LYS A 421 20.54 21.85 -14.13
CA LYS A 421 20.35 23.30 -13.97
C LYS A 421 20.51 24.02 -15.30
N ASP A 422 19.89 25.20 -15.40
CA ASP A 422 20.12 26.13 -16.50
C ASP A 422 21.49 26.82 -16.38
N GLN A 423 21.83 27.65 -17.37
CA GLN A 423 23.06 28.44 -17.38
C GLN A 423 23.15 29.50 -16.27
N ASN A 424 22.03 29.84 -15.62
CA ASN A 424 21.94 30.80 -14.53
C ASN A 424 22.01 30.12 -13.15
N GLY A 425 22.06 28.78 -13.10
CA GLY A 425 22.12 27.99 -11.88
C GLY A 425 20.76 27.60 -11.29
N ASN A 426 19.65 27.90 -11.98
CA ASN A 426 18.31 27.49 -11.57
C ASN A 426 18.12 25.99 -11.81
N VAL A 427 17.51 25.28 -10.86
CA VAL A 427 17.24 23.84 -11.00
C VAL A 427 16.08 23.62 -11.97
N LEU A 428 16.34 22.87 -13.03
CA LEU A 428 15.36 22.45 -14.03
C LEU A 428 14.75 21.08 -13.71
N GLN A 429 15.58 20.11 -13.31
CA GLN A 429 15.13 18.73 -13.03
C GLN A 429 16.03 18.08 -11.98
N LYS A 430 15.46 17.23 -11.14
CA LYS A 430 16.18 16.29 -10.26
C LYS A 430 15.74 14.88 -10.60
N ASP A 431 16.69 13.99 -10.84
CA ASP A 431 16.40 12.63 -11.28
C ASP A 431 17.36 11.60 -10.69
N ARG A 432 16.99 10.34 -10.80
CA ARG A 432 17.79 9.19 -10.40
C ARG A 432 18.57 8.68 -11.60
N LEU A 433 19.90 8.66 -11.48
CA LEU A 433 20.78 8.04 -12.46
C LEU A 433 21.34 6.72 -11.92
N VAL A 434 21.16 5.63 -12.65
CA VAL A 434 21.60 4.29 -12.24
C VAL A 434 22.82 3.88 -13.07
N LYS A 435 23.92 3.52 -12.41
CA LYS A 435 25.08 2.88 -13.04
C LYS A 435 25.10 1.38 -12.74
N GLU A 436 25.14 0.57 -13.79
CA GLU A 436 25.35 -0.89 -13.72
C GLU A 436 26.83 -1.26 -13.69
#